data_AF-A0A1X1X8B4-F1
#
_entry.id   AF-A0A1X1X8B4-F1
#
_cell.length_a   1.000
_cell.length_b   1.000
_cell.length_c   1.000
_cell.angle_alpha   90.00
_cell.angle_beta   90.00
_cell.angle_gamma   90.00
#
_symmetry.space_group_name_H-M   'P 1'
#
loop_
_entity.id
_entity.type
_entity.pdbx_description
1 polymer ?
#
loop_
_entity_poly.entity_id
_entity_poly.type
_entity_poly.pdbx_seq_one_letter_code
_entity_poly.pdbx_strand_id
1 'polypeptide(L)' 'MDVTGANLDLLTASDKDAARKAADTLERYNPPSSVKSAIEHFVTTGGAHFDDPDYTKNNEVVKSWVDQVCPT' A
#
# COMPACT_ATOMS: atom_id res chain seq x y z
N MET A 1 13.66 4.60 -2.14
CA MET A 1 12.49 4.57 -1.25
C MET A 1 12.62 3.35 -0.38
N ASP A 2 12.45 3.54 0.92
CA ASP A 2 12.22 2.45 1.86
C ASP A 2 10.74 2.03 1.81
N VAL A 3 10.41 0.95 2.50
CA VAL A 3 9.04 0.41 2.56
C VAL A 3 8.06 1.41 3.16
N THR A 4 8.49 2.18 4.17
CA THR A 4 7.66 3.20 4.83
C THR A 4 7.30 4.35 3.89
N GLY A 5 8.27 4.89 3.14
CA GLY A 5 8.03 5.94 2.15
C GLY A 5 7.12 5.47 1.01
N ALA A 6 7.38 4.27 0.47
CA ALA A 6 6.53 3.70 -0.57
C ALA A 6 5.08 3.45 -0.08
N ASN A 7 4.89 3.09 1.19
CA ASN A 7 3.55 2.97 1.75
C ASN A 7 2.85 4.33 1.84
N LEU A 8 3.55 5.38 2.27
CA LEU A 8 2.99 6.74 2.28
C LEU A 8 2.61 7.21 0.88
N ASP A 9 3.46 6.96 -0.11
CA ASP A 9 3.20 7.32 -1.51
C ASP A 9 2.01 6.55 -2.08
N LEU A 10 1.85 5.26 -1.71
CA LEU A 10 0.70 4.46 -2.12
C LEU A 10 -0.60 5.07 -1.58
N LEU A 11 -0.62 5.43 -0.30
CA LEU A 11 -1.82 5.96 0.35
C LEU A 11 -2.17 7.38 -0.12
N THR A 12 -1.16 8.20 -0.41
CA THR A 12 -1.33 9.60 -0.83
C THR A 12 -1.38 9.81 -2.34
N ALA A 13 -1.26 8.74 -3.12
CA ALA A 13 -1.44 8.80 -4.57
C ALA A 13 -2.78 9.45 -4.95
N SER A 14 -2.77 10.19 -6.06
CA SER A 14 -3.96 10.85 -6.62
C SER A 14 -4.44 10.22 -7.93
N ASP A 15 -3.70 9.23 -8.43
CA ASP A 15 -4.01 8.50 -9.65
C ASP A 15 -3.37 7.10 -9.61
N LYS A 16 -3.78 6.27 -10.58
CA LYS A 16 -3.37 4.86 -10.66
C LYS A 16 -1.89 4.68 -11.01
N ASP A 17 -1.29 5.62 -11.73
CA ASP A 17 0.11 5.51 -12.16
C ASP A 17 1.05 5.80 -10.98
N ALA A 18 0.75 6.83 -10.19
CA ALA A 18 1.44 7.13 -8.95
C ALA A 18 1.31 5.97 -7.95
N ALA A 19 0.09 5.45 -7.76
CA ALA A 19 -0.16 4.31 -6.88
C ALA A 19 0.59 3.05 -7.35
N ARG A 20 0.60 2.77 -8.67
CA ARG A 20 1.36 1.64 -9.25
C ARG A 20 2.85 1.75 -8.98
N LYS A 21 3.45 2.94 -9.14
CA LYS A 21 4.88 3.13 -8.87
C LYS A 21 5.26 2.87 -7.41
N ALA A 22 4.38 3.27 -6.48
CA ALA A 22 4.54 2.98 -5.06
C ALA A 22 4.39 1.47 -4.80
N ALA A 23 3.37 0.83 -5.37
CA ALA A 23 3.14 -0.61 -5.29
C ALA A 23 4.35 -1.42 -5.80
N ASP A 24 4.90 -1.08 -6.96
CA ASP A 24 6.08 -1.73 -7.53
C ASP A 24 7.29 -1.68 -6.58
N THR A 25 7.39 -0.65 -5.74
CA THR A 25 8.44 -0.54 -4.72
C THR A 25 8.16 -1.48 -3.55
N LEU A 26 6.91 -1.51 -3.06
CA LEU A 26 6.50 -2.41 -1.96
C LEU A 26 6.62 -3.89 -2.38
N GLU A 27 6.24 -4.22 -3.61
CA GLU A 27 6.24 -5.61 -4.11
C GLU A 27 7.65 -6.22 -4.24
N ARG A 28 8.69 -5.39 -4.39
CA ARG A 28 10.09 -5.85 -4.38
C ARG A 28 10.51 -6.47 -3.05
N TYR A 29 9.80 -6.18 -1.97
CA TYR A 29 10.01 -6.77 -0.66
C TYR A 29 9.28 -8.11 -0.49
N ASN A 30 8.70 -8.63 -1.58
CA ASN A 30 7.95 -9.88 -1.63
C ASN A 30 6.88 -10.01 -0.53
N PRO A 31 5.93 -9.05 -0.42
CA PRO A 31 4.88 -9.10 0.58
C PRO A 31 4.03 -10.38 0.46
N PRO A 32 3.43 -10.85 1.57
CA PRO A 32 2.44 -11.93 1.55
C PRO A 32 1.27 -11.63 0.59
N SER A 33 0.58 -12.67 0.12
CA SER A 33 -0.52 -12.53 -0.84
C SER A 33 -1.66 -11.62 -0.37
N SER A 34 -1.97 -11.63 0.93
CA SER A 34 -2.96 -10.73 1.53
C SER A 34 -2.54 -9.26 1.43
N VAL A 35 -1.26 -8.97 1.63
CA VAL A 35 -0.69 -7.63 1.53
C VAL A 35 -0.63 -7.17 0.08
N LYS A 36 -0.24 -8.05 -0.87
CA LYS A 36 -0.32 -7.75 -2.31
C LYS A 36 -1.74 -7.40 -2.74
N SER A 37 -2.73 -8.15 -2.26
CA SER A 37 -4.14 -7.89 -2.58
C SER A 37 -4.60 -6.51 -2.07
N ALA A 38 -4.18 -6.13 -0.85
CA ALA A 38 -4.49 -4.81 -0.29
C ALA A 38 -3.77 -3.67 -1.03
N ILE A 39 -2.50 -3.88 -1.44
CA ILE A 39 -1.76 -2.93 -2.27
C ILE A 39 -2.47 -2.73 -3.62
N GLU A 40 -2.84 -3.81 -4.29
CA GLU A 40 -3.54 -3.76 -5.60
C GLU A 40 -4.91 -3.08 -5.51
N HIS A 41 -5.59 -3.18 -4.37
CA HIS A 41 -6.80 -2.41 -4.11
C HIS A 41 -6.52 -0.91 -4.18
N PHE A 42 -5.51 -0.43 -3.45
CA PHE A 42 -5.10 0.98 -3.48
C PHE A 42 -4.61 1.43 -4.86
N VAL A 43 -3.97 0.55 -5.63
CA VAL A 43 -3.63 0.86 -7.03
C VAL A 43 -4.89 1.04 -7.87
N THR A 44 -5.88 0.18 -7.68
CA THR A 44 -7.14 0.22 -8.45
C THR A 44 -7.95 1.49 -8.16
N THR A 45 -7.93 1.95 -6.92
CA THR A 45 -8.57 3.20 -6.49
C THR A 45 -7.70 4.44 -6.75
N GLY A 46 -6.41 4.25 -7.05
CA GLY A 46 -5.47 5.34 -7.30
C GLY A 46 -5.01 6.07 -6.04
N GLY A 47 -4.99 5.36 -4.90
CA GLY A 47 -4.69 5.91 -3.58
C GLY A 47 -5.68 5.47 -2.51
N ALA A 48 -5.50 5.95 -1.28
CA ALA A 48 -6.48 5.76 -0.21
C ALA A 48 -7.69 6.67 -0.40
N HIS A 49 -8.89 6.11 -0.26
CA HIS A 49 -10.15 6.84 -0.25
C HIS A 49 -10.90 6.50 1.03
N PHE A 50 -11.24 7.50 1.86
CA PHE A 50 -11.84 7.25 3.18
C PHE A 50 -13.32 6.80 3.11
N ASP A 51 -13.98 7.02 1.98
CA ASP A 51 -15.33 6.53 1.68
C ASP A 51 -15.34 5.11 1.10
N ASP A 52 -14.17 4.52 0.85
CA ASP A 52 -14.03 3.13 0.44
C ASP A 52 -14.32 2.18 1.62
N PRO A 53 -15.30 1.27 1.51
CA PRO A 53 -15.64 0.34 2.58
C PRO A 53 -14.51 -0.61 2.97
N ASP A 54 -13.56 -0.86 2.07
CA ASP A 54 -12.40 -1.73 2.30
C ASP A 54 -11.16 -0.96 2.78
N TYR A 55 -11.21 0.38 2.89
CA TYR A 55 -10.07 1.21 3.29
C TYR A 55 -9.44 0.74 4.61
N THR A 56 -10.23 0.67 5.69
CA THR A 56 -9.72 0.34 7.02
C THR A 56 -9.01 -1.02 7.03
N LYS A 57 -9.67 -2.02 6.45
CA LYS A 57 -9.14 -3.39 6.35
C LYS A 57 -7.83 -3.44 5.57
N ASN A 58 -7.79 -2.84 4.38
CA ASN A 58 -6.61 -2.88 3.51
C ASN A 58 -5.45 -2.07 4.12
N ASN A 59 -5.74 -0.92 4.71
CA ASN A 59 -4.73 -0.09 5.36
C ASN A 59 -4.11 -0.81 6.57
N GLU A 60 -4.92 -1.48 7.40
CA GLU A 60 -4.41 -2.27 8.52
C GLU A 60 -3.50 -3.43 8.07
N VAL A 61 -3.88 -4.13 6.99
CA VAL A 61 -3.08 -5.22 6.41
C VAL A 61 -1.72 -4.71 5.93
N VAL A 62 -1.69 -3.62 5.17
CA VAL A 62 -0.43 -3.06 4.66
C VAL A 62 0.40 -2.49 5.80
N LYS A 63 -0.19 -1.69 6.69
CA LYS A 63 0.51 -1.11 7.85
C LYS A 63 1.16 -2.17 8.72
N SER A 64 0.42 -3.22 9.09
CA SER A 64 0.94 -4.29 9.95
C SER A 64 2.15 -4.99 9.34
N TRP A 65 2.17 -5.13 8.02
CA TRP A 65 3.32 -5.69 7.31
C TRP A 65 4.49 -4.69 7.23
N VAL A 66 4.24 -3.41 6.96
CA VAL A 66 5.26 -2.36 6.94
C VAL A 66 5.98 -2.30 8.29
N ASP A 67 5.24 -2.32 9.41
CA ASP A 67 5.79 -2.31 10.77
C ASP A 67 6.71 -3.54 11.04
N GLN A 68 6.44 -4.68 10.42
CA GLN A 68 7.27 -5.90 10.54
C GLN A 68 8.57 -5.81 9.71
N VAL A 69 8.51 -5.19 8.53
CA VAL A 69 9.67 -5.06 7.64
C VAL A 69 10.60 -3.94 8.09
N CYS A 70 10.04 -2.86 8.64
CA CYS A 70 10.77 -1.72 9.17
C CYS A 70 10.45 -1.53 10.67
N PRO A 71 10.94 -2.40 11.56
CA PRO A 71 10.76 -2.24 12.99
C PRO A 71 11.48 -0.96 13.44
N THR A 72 10.72 0.03 13.88
CA THR A 72 11.21 1.25 14.55
C THR A 72 11.57 1.00 16.00
#